data_AF-A0A8I1U139-F1
#
_entry.id   AF-A0A8I1U139-F1
#
_cell.length_a   1.000
_cell.length_b   1.000
_cell.length_c   1.000
_cell.angle_alpha   90.00
_cell.angle_beta   90.00
_cell.angle_gamma   90.00
#
_symmetry.space_group_name_H-M   'P 1'
#
loop_
_entity.id
_entity.type
_entity.pdbx_description
1 polymer ?
#
loop_
_entity_poly.entity_id
_entity_poly.type
_entity_poly.pdbx_seq_one_letter_code
_entity_poly.pdbx_strand_id
1 'polypeptide(L)'
;MGTTRAGAMTGGLAAAALACLVLAGCTAAPTAEAKRTRSPHPSPSTAACIVGSWRAGATELQPLYNAIPTALDYPPATLGDGAVVDVDFTRDGTFTYDQDVSAALSWEGHDAAVQLGGTMTGTYRASGDSLTLASSDNALTVKPTDDQTASRLFAAATQVTLVDWPVSATTFRCDGDALELDLVTEGHPATVAFTRR
;
A
#
# COMPACT_ATOMS: atom_id res chain seq x y z
N MET A 1 -36.55 27.73 39.91
CA MET A 1 -37.39 26.97 38.97
C MET A 1 -36.74 25.63 38.75
N GLY A 2 -37.55 24.57 38.79
CA GLY A 2 -37.17 23.23 39.19
C GLY A 2 -36.34 22.44 38.17
N THR A 3 -35.42 21.67 38.73
CA THR A 3 -34.64 20.60 38.15
C THR A 3 -35.46 19.32 37.95
N THR A 4 -35.19 18.65 36.83
CA THR A 4 -35.05 17.21 36.59
C THR A 4 -35.82 16.19 37.46
N ARG A 5 -36.67 15.38 36.80
CA ARG A 5 -37.19 14.08 37.26
C ARG A 5 -36.27 12.95 36.78
N ALA A 6 -35.78 12.12 37.70
CA ALA A 6 -36.25 10.76 38.05
C ALA A 6 -35.59 9.68 37.17
N GLY A 7 -34.85 8.69 37.67
CA GLY A 7 -35.13 7.67 38.70
C GLY A 7 -34.73 6.33 38.03
N ALA A 8 -34.27 5.24 38.64
CA ALA A 8 -34.34 4.67 39.99
C ALA A 8 -33.13 3.70 40.14
N MET A 9 -32.39 3.70 41.25
CA MET A 9 -32.50 2.81 42.43
C MET A 9 -32.51 1.29 42.16
N THR A 10 -31.50 0.58 42.72
CA THR A 10 -31.56 -0.51 43.75
C THR A 10 -30.18 -1.22 43.74
N GLY A 11 -29.29 -1.08 44.75
CA GLY A 11 -29.29 -1.80 46.03
C GLY A 11 -28.84 -3.27 45.83
N GLY A 12 -27.69 -3.81 46.22
CA GLY A 12 -26.86 -3.60 47.41
C GLY A 12 -27.12 -4.76 48.40
N LEU A 13 -26.16 -5.68 48.61
CA LEU A 13 -25.80 -6.33 49.90
C LEU A 13 -24.94 -7.62 49.77
N ALA A 14 -24.13 -7.78 50.82
CA ALA A 14 -23.66 -9.01 51.48
C ALA A 14 -22.37 -9.70 50.99
N ALA A 15 -21.33 -9.54 51.82
CA ALA A 15 -20.21 -10.44 51.96
C ALA A 15 -20.58 -11.63 52.86
N ALA A 16 -20.08 -12.82 52.53
CA ALA A 16 -19.93 -13.94 53.47
C ALA A 16 -18.76 -14.83 53.00
N ALA A 17 -17.78 -15.02 53.88
CA ALA A 17 -16.70 -15.98 53.74
C ALA A 17 -17.09 -17.30 54.42
N LEU A 18 -16.74 -18.45 53.84
CA LEU A 18 -16.48 -19.70 54.56
C LEU A 18 -15.76 -20.71 53.66
N ALA A 19 -14.75 -21.35 54.24
CA ALA A 19 -13.78 -22.22 53.61
C ALA A 19 -14.25 -23.69 53.54
N CYS A 20 -13.76 -24.44 52.53
CA CYS A 20 -13.61 -25.89 52.57
C CYS A 20 -12.29 -26.29 51.86
N LEU A 21 -11.32 -26.82 52.60
CA LEU A 21 -10.42 -27.88 52.12
C LEU A 21 -11.28 -29.18 52.00
N VAL A 22 -11.05 -30.18 51.13
CA VAL A 22 -9.85 -30.98 50.91
C VAL A 22 -10.00 -31.87 49.64
N LEU A 23 -8.86 -32.39 49.14
CA LEU A 23 -8.61 -33.67 48.43
C LEU A 23 -8.65 -33.76 46.89
N ALA A 24 -7.44 -33.90 46.35
CA ALA A 24 -6.97 -34.89 45.37
C ALA A 24 -7.74 -35.08 44.05
N GLY A 25 -7.08 -34.73 42.95
CA GLY A 25 -7.43 -35.17 41.60
C GLY A 25 -6.46 -34.63 40.58
N CYS A 26 -5.35 -35.33 40.35
CA CYS A 26 -4.53 -35.13 39.16
C CYS A 26 -5.40 -35.38 37.93
N THR A 27 -5.65 -34.36 37.12
CA THR A 27 -6.03 -34.56 35.72
C THR A 27 -5.34 -33.47 34.93
N ALA A 28 -4.23 -33.83 34.30
CA ALA A 28 -3.55 -32.98 33.34
C ALA A 28 -4.56 -32.61 32.25
N ALA A 29 -4.85 -31.31 32.15
CA ALA A 29 -5.63 -30.78 31.05
C ALA A 29 -4.87 -31.09 29.75
N PRO A 30 -5.53 -31.59 28.68
CA PRO A 30 -4.88 -31.69 27.39
C PRO A 30 -4.50 -30.28 26.94
N THR A 31 -3.20 -30.02 26.83
CA THR A 31 -2.68 -28.85 26.13
C THR A 31 -3.32 -28.85 24.75
N ALA A 32 -4.24 -27.90 24.52
CA ALA A 32 -4.75 -27.63 23.20
C ALA A 32 -3.57 -27.16 22.37
N GLU A 33 -3.02 -28.07 21.58
CA GLU A 33 -2.01 -27.78 20.58
C GLU A 33 -2.64 -26.77 19.62
N ALA A 34 -2.18 -25.52 19.71
CA ALA A 34 -2.59 -24.47 18.81
C ALA A 34 -2.25 -24.94 17.39
N LYS A 35 -3.28 -25.41 16.67
CA LYS A 35 -3.19 -25.76 15.27
C LYS A 35 -2.76 -24.49 14.57
N ARG A 36 -1.46 -24.38 14.26
CA ARG A 36 -0.93 -23.29 13.46
C ARG A 36 -1.70 -23.30 12.16
N THR A 37 -2.64 -22.38 12.02
CA THR A 37 -3.30 -22.09 10.75
C THR A 37 -2.17 -21.67 9.82
N ARG A 38 -1.76 -22.60 8.95
CA ARG A 38 -0.74 -22.33 7.93
C ARG A 38 -1.30 -21.15 7.14
N SER A 39 -0.61 -20.00 7.20
CA SER A 39 -0.90 -18.87 6.33
C SER A 39 -1.03 -19.41 4.90
N PRO A 40 -1.97 -18.90 4.08
CA PRO A 40 -2.12 -19.36 2.70
C PRO A 40 -0.76 -19.26 2.03
N HIS A 41 -0.13 -20.41 1.80
CA HIS A 41 1.13 -20.47 1.08
C HIS A 41 0.74 -20.37 -0.38
N PRO A 42 1.24 -19.38 -1.12
CA PRO A 42 0.85 -19.24 -2.50
C PRO A 42 1.28 -20.44 -3.33
N SER A 43 0.52 -20.73 -4.38
CA SER A 43 0.90 -21.77 -5.35
C SER A 43 2.33 -21.53 -5.83
N PRO A 44 3.23 -22.52 -5.79
CA PRO A 44 4.67 -22.34 -6.00
C PRO A 44 5.04 -21.67 -7.34
N SER A 45 4.18 -21.79 -8.36
CA SER A 45 4.45 -21.27 -9.71
C SER A 45 4.25 -19.76 -9.84
N THR A 46 3.20 -19.19 -9.25
CA THR A 46 2.86 -17.77 -9.46
C THR A 46 3.71 -16.86 -8.58
N ALA A 47 3.99 -17.25 -7.34
CA ALA A 47 4.92 -16.53 -6.47
C ALA A 47 6.37 -16.60 -6.98
N ALA A 48 6.74 -17.64 -7.74
CA ALA A 48 8.06 -17.72 -8.35
C ALA A 48 8.25 -16.76 -9.54
N CYS A 49 7.19 -16.47 -10.30
CA CYS A 49 7.29 -15.62 -11.48
C CYS A 49 7.61 -14.17 -11.11
N ILE A 50 6.87 -13.60 -10.16
CA ILE A 50 7.02 -12.19 -9.74
C ILE A 50 8.38 -11.90 -9.10
N VAL A 51 9.08 -12.91 -8.56
CA VAL A 51 10.41 -12.73 -7.98
C VAL A 51 11.42 -12.28 -9.05
N GLY A 52 12.09 -11.17 -8.80
CA GLY A 52 13.08 -10.58 -9.69
C GLY A 52 13.02 -9.05 -9.69
N SER A 53 13.82 -8.49 -10.59
CA SER A 53 13.93 -7.06 -10.84
C SER A 53 13.15 -6.69 -12.10
N TRP A 54 12.33 -5.66 -11.98
CA TRP A 54 11.36 -5.25 -13.00
C TRP A 54 11.48 -3.76 -13.24
N ARG A 55 11.24 -3.33 -14.48
CA ARG A 55 11.35 -1.93 -14.88
C ARG A 55 10.19 -1.48 -15.75
N ALA A 56 9.67 -0.30 -15.49
CA ALA A 56 8.73 0.43 -16.34
C ALA A 56 9.36 1.77 -16.75
N GLY A 57 9.20 2.15 -18.02
CA GLY A 57 9.63 3.45 -18.54
C GLY A 57 8.47 4.44 -18.64
N ALA A 58 8.74 5.61 -19.21
CA ALA A 58 7.75 6.68 -19.43
C ALA A 58 6.46 6.18 -20.09
N THR A 59 6.58 5.38 -21.16
CA THR A 59 5.43 4.85 -21.91
C THR A 59 4.55 3.96 -21.05
N GLU A 60 5.15 3.04 -20.30
CA GLU A 60 4.43 2.08 -19.47
C GLU A 60 3.81 2.73 -18.22
N LEU A 61 4.42 3.82 -17.73
CA LEU A 61 3.93 4.57 -16.57
C LEU A 61 2.81 5.56 -16.91
N GLN A 62 2.73 6.03 -18.16
CA GLN A 62 1.75 7.05 -18.57
C GLN A 62 0.28 6.70 -18.21
N PRO A 63 -0.21 5.44 -18.32
CA PRO A 63 -1.55 5.07 -17.88
C PRO A 63 -1.83 5.38 -16.40
N LEU A 64 -0.85 5.19 -15.51
CA LEU A 64 -0.99 5.50 -14.09
C LEU A 64 -1.20 7.00 -13.87
N TYR A 65 -0.40 7.83 -14.55
CA TYR A 65 -0.53 9.29 -14.48
C TYR A 65 -1.80 9.82 -15.15
N ASN A 66 -2.38 9.06 -16.09
CA ASN A 66 -3.65 9.37 -16.72
C ASN A 66 -4.88 8.91 -15.92
N ALA A 67 -4.73 8.02 -14.93
CA ALA A 67 -5.84 7.50 -14.14
C ALA A 67 -6.26 8.44 -12.99
N ILE A 68 -5.32 9.24 -12.48
CA ILE A 68 -5.50 10.16 -11.33
C ILE A 68 -6.35 11.43 -11.64
N PRO A 69 -6.31 12.02 -12.85
CA PRO A 69 -7.07 13.22 -13.23
C PRO A 69 -8.56 13.24 -12.86
N THR A 70 -9.23 12.10 -12.83
CA THR A 70 -10.71 12.07 -12.77
C THR A 70 -11.36 12.25 -11.38
N ALA A 71 -10.60 12.22 -10.27
CA ALA A 71 -11.16 12.51 -8.93
C ALA A 71 -10.69 13.83 -8.30
N LEU A 72 -9.54 14.38 -8.75
CA LEU A 72 -8.87 15.48 -8.06
C LEU A 72 -8.71 16.77 -8.90
N ASP A 73 -9.32 16.85 -10.08
CA ASP A 73 -9.07 17.91 -11.08
C ASP A 73 -7.57 18.00 -11.48
N TYR A 74 -6.85 16.87 -11.41
CA TYR A 74 -5.46 16.83 -11.80
C TYR A 74 -5.32 16.98 -13.33
N PRO A 75 -4.43 17.85 -13.83
CA PRO A 75 -4.18 17.95 -15.26
C PRO A 75 -3.48 16.68 -15.77
N PRO A 76 -3.64 16.35 -17.06
CA PRO A 76 -2.80 15.33 -17.67
C PRO A 76 -1.34 15.75 -17.58
N ALA A 77 -0.48 14.84 -17.16
CA ALA A 77 0.96 15.03 -17.13
C ALA A 77 1.63 14.31 -18.29
N THR A 78 2.68 14.91 -18.84
CA THR A 78 3.61 14.27 -19.77
C THR A 78 4.85 13.85 -19.01
N LEU A 79 5.21 12.58 -19.11
CA LEU A 79 6.44 12.07 -18.50
C LEU A 79 7.64 12.36 -19.40
N GLY A 80 8.78 12.71 -18.80
CA GLY A 80 10.03 12.85 -19.54
C GLY A 80 10.57 11.50 -20.03
N ASP A 81 11.31 11.50 -21.14
CA ASP A 81 11.85 10.27 -21.76
C ASP A 81 12.76 9.44 -20.83
N GLY A 82 13.35 10.06 -19.81
CA GLY A 82 14.17 9.40 -18.79
C GLY A 82 13.38 8.80 -17.63
N ALA A 83 12.05 8.95 -17.59
CA ALA A 83 11.22 8.46 -16.51
C ALA A 83 11.33 6.95 -16.37
N VAL A 84 11.63 6.50 -15.15
CA VAL A 84 11.82 5.10 -14.82
C VAL A 84 11.30 4.79 -13.42
N VAL A 85 10.74 3.58 -13.31
CA VAL A 85 10.45 2.93 -12.04
C VAL A 85 11.05 1.54 -12.07
N ASP A 86 11.77 1.19 -11.02
CA ASP A 86 12.31 -0.14 -10.78
C ASP A 86 11.59 -0.78 -9.58
N VAL A 87 11.21 -2.05 -9.71
CA VAL A 87 10.62 -2.83 -8.60
C VAL A 87 11.35 -4.16 -8.46
N ASP A 88 11.82 -4.45 -7.26
CA ASP A 88 12.44 -5.71 -6.90
C ASP A 88 11.52 -6.48 -5.95
N PHE A 89 11.17 -7.72 -6.31
CA PHE A 89 10.47 -8.66 -5.43
C PHE A 89 11.41 -9.82 -5.08
N THR A 90 11.64 -10.03 -3.78
CA THR A 90 12.59 -11.04 -3.30
C THR A 90 11.87 -12.29 -2.77
N ARG A 91 12.57 -13.43 -2.75
CA ARG A 91 11.99 -14.71 -2.30
C ARG A 91 11.56 -14.73 -0.82
N ASP A 92 12.11 -13.86 0.01
CA ASP A 92 11.75 -13.74 1.42
C ASP A 92 10.49 -12.89 1.66
N GLY A 93 9.86 -12.40 0.59
CA GLY A 93 8.61 -11.64 0.69
C GLY A 93 8.83 -10.16 0.97
N THR A 94 9.97 -9.60 0.59
CA THR A 94 10.23 -8.16 0.64
C THR A 94 10.21 -7.55 -0.75
N PHE A 95 9.92 -6.25 -0.83
CA PHE A 95 10.00 -5.51 -2.07
C PHE A 95 10.73 -4.18 -1.88
N THR A 96 11.34 -3.72 -2.97
CA THR A 96 11.89 -2.37 -3.11
C THR A 96 11.27 -1.75 -4.35
N TYR A 97 10.78 -0.52 -4.23
CA TYR A 97 10.26 0.29 -5.32
C TYR A 97 11.14 1.55 -5.39
N ASP A 98 11.81 1.75 -6.52
CA ASP A 98 12.66 2.91 -6.78
C ASP A 98 12.08 3.72 -7.94
N GLN A 99 12.06 5.04 -7.79
CA GLN A 99 11.46 5.94 -8.75
C GLN A 99 12.41 7.07 -9.11
N ASP A 100 12.44 7.37 -10.40
CA ASP A 100 13.01 8.59 -10.96
C ASP A 100 12.16 9.01 -12.17
N VAL A 101 11.17 9.87 -11.93
CA VAL A 101 10.22 10.31 -12.95
C VAL A 101 10.12 11.82 -12.99
N SER A 102 10.47 12.41 -14.12
CA SER A 102 10.15 13.80 -14.42
C SER A 102 8.78 13.90 -15.07
N ALA A 103 7.98 14.87 -14.64
CA ALA A 103 6.63 15.11 -15.16
C ALA A 103 6.39 16.61 -15.40
N ALA A 104 5.80 16.93 -16.54
CA ALA A 104 5.37 18.28 -16.91
C ALA A 104 3.88 18.32 -17.21
N LEU A 105 3.20 19.38 -16.79
CA LEU A 105 1.74 19.52 -16.91
C LEU A 105 1.32 20.99 -16.85
N SER A 106 0.06 21.29 -17.17
CA SER A 106 -0.52 22.63 -16.98
C SER A 106 -1.42 22.66 -15.74
N TRP A 107 -0.97 23.27 -14.65
CA TRP A 107 -1.70 23.39 -13.39
C TRP A 107 -2.31 24.80 -13.26
N GLU A 108 -3.64 24.89 -13.08
CA GLU A 108 -4.36 26.17 -12.97
C GLU A 108 -4.09 27.15 -14.14
N GLY A 109 -3.83 26.62 -15.35
CA GLY A 109 -3.52 27.41 -16.54
C GLY A 109 -2.07 27.87 -16.66
N HIS A 110 -1.17 27.36 -15.81
CA HIS A 110 0.26 27.65 -15.81
C HIS A 110 1.08 26.37 -15.99
N ASP A 111 2.23 26.49 -16.65
CA ASP A 111 3.17 25.37 -16.77
C ASP A 111 3.73 24.99 -15.39
N ALA A 112 3.72 23.69 -15.11
CA ALA A 112 4.25 23.09 -13.90
C ALA A 112 5.17 21.93 -14.26
N ALA A 113 6.25 21.77 -13.50
CA ALA A 113 7.20 20.68 -13.68
C ALA A 113 7.72 20.17 -12.33
N VAL A 114 7.75 18.85 -12.18
CA VAL A 114 8.19 18.18 -10.96
C VAL A 114 9.09 16.98 -11.26
N GLN A 115 9.91 16.67 -10.28
CA GLN A 115 10.68 15.45 -10.16
C GLN A 115 10.06 14.60 -9.05
N LEU A 116 9.63 13.41 -9.40
CA LEU A 116 9.24 12.37 -8.47
C LEU A 116 10.42 11.42 -8.31
N GLY A 117 10.77 11.07 -7.08
CA GLY A 117 11.79 10.07 -6.89
C GLY A 117 12.00 9.62 -5.45
N GLY A 118 12.99 8.76 -5.29
CA GLY A 118 13.30 8.11 -4.01
C GLY A 118 12.84 6.66 -4.01
N THR A 119 12.86 6.06 -2.82
CA THR A 119 12.70 4.61 -2.66
C THR A 119 11.66 4.31 -1.59
N MET A 120 10.84 3.29 -1.85
CA MET A 120 9.99 2.65 -0.85
C MET A 120 10.42 1.20 -0.68
N THR A 121 10.40 0.71 0.55
CA THR A 121 10.61 -0.71 0.85
C THR A 121 9.46 -1.26 1.66
N GLY A 122 9.24 -2.57 1.58
CA GLY A 122 8.19 -3.19 2.33
C GLY A 122 8.16 -4.71 2.21
N THR A 123 7.00 -5.27 2.57
CA THR A 123 6.71 -6.69 2.42
C THR A 123 5.62 -6.91 1.39
N TYR A 124 5.64 -8.07 0.75
CA TYR A 124 4.59 -8.46 -0.18
C TYR A 124 4.13 -9.90 0.05
N ARG A 125 2.90 -10.17 -0.38
CA ARG A 125 2.34 -11.51 -0.51
C ARG A 125 1.69 -11.62 -1.88
N ALA A 126 2.12 -12.60 -2.67
CA ALA A 126 1.56 -12.89 -3.97
C ALA A 126 0.94 -14.28 -3.93
N SER A 127 -0.33 -14.45 -4.31
CA SER A 127 -1.03 -15.75 -4.31
C SER A 127 -2.05 -15.83 -5.43
N GLY A 128 -1.86 -16.78 -6.36
CA GLY A 128 -2.58 -16.71 -7.64
C GLY A 128 -2.27 -15.36 -8.27
N ASP A 129 -3.30 -14.66 -8.74
CA ASP A 129 -3.16 -13.33 -9.35
C ASP A 129 -3.29 -12.18 -8.33
N SER A 130 -3.46 -12.49 -7.04
CA SER A 130 -3.58 -11.49 -5.99
C SER A 130 -2.22 -11.06 -5.46
N LEU A 131 -2.05 -9.75 -5.31
CA LEU A 131 -0.89 -9.11 -4.70
C LEU A 131 -1.33 -8.28 -3.50
N THR A 132 -0.57 -8.34 -2.41
CA THR A 132 -0.72 -7.44 -1.27
C THR A 132 0.66 -6.91 -0.94
N LEU A 133 0.81 -5.58 -0.90
CA LEU A 133 2.03 -4.92 -0.49
C LEU A 133 1.77 -4.13 0.79
N ALA A 134 2.78 -4.06 1.64
CA ALA A 134 2.77 -3.23 2.83
C ALA A 134 4.10 -2.50 2.96
N SER A 135 4.06 -1.17 2.87
CA SER A 135 5.24 -0.32 3.07
C SER A 135 5.75 -0.48 4.51
N SER A 136 7.07 -0.62 4.64
CA SER A 136 7.79 -0.58 5.92
C SER A 136 8.60 0.70 6.06
N ASP A 137 9.11 1.23 4.95
CA ASP A 137 9.77 2.52 4.87
C ASP A 137 9.43 3.20 3.54
N ASN A 138 9.17 4.50 3.58
CA ASN A 138 8.76 5.27 2.40
C ASN A 138 9.52 6.60 2.36
N ALA A 139 10.50 6.67 1.46
CA ALA A 139 11.28 7.87 1.18
C ALA A 139 10.94 8.47 -0.20
N LEU A 140 9.73 8.20 -0.74
CA LEU A 140 9.27 8.82 -1.99
C LEU A 140 9.02 10.32 -1.80
N THR A 141 9.46 11.09 -2.77
CA THR A 141 9.42 12.56 -2.75
C THR A 141 8.90 13.12 -4.06
N VAL A 142 8.28 14.29 -3.98
CA VAL A 142 7.93 15.15 -5.12
C VAL A 142 8.57 16.50 -4.89
N LYS A 143 9.34 16.95 -5.88
CA LYS A 143 10.01 18.24 -5.83
C LYS A 143 9.67 19.04 -7.08
N PRO A 144 9.32 20.33 -6.94
CA PRO A 144 9.26 21.21 -8.10
C PRO A 144 10.65 21.30 -8.74
N THR A 145 10.71 21.33 -10.07
CA THR A 145 11.98 21.49 -10.80
C THR A 145 12.30 22.96 -11.11
N ASP A 146 11.37 23.86 -10.80
CA ASP A 146 11.51 25.31 -10.94
C ASP A 146 10.87 26.05 -9.75
N ASP A 147 11.05 27.37 -9.70
CA ASP A 147 10.51 28.22 -8.64
C ASP A 147 9.05 28.67 -8.88
N GLN A 148 8.38 28.13 -9.90
CA GLN A 148 7.03 28.55 -10.24
C GLN A 148 6.03 28.10 -9.17
N THR A 149 5.04 28.95 -8.87
CA THR A 149 4.00 28.64 -7.89
C THR A 149 3.19 27.41 -8.30
N ALA A 150 2.93 27.23 -9.59
CA ALA A 150 2.22 26.07 -10.13
C ALA A 150 2.96 24.75 -9.80
N SER A 151 4.26 24.67 -10.07
CA SER A 151 5.09 23.51 -9.72
C SER A 151 5.10 23.22 -8.22
N ARG A 152 5.18 24.26 -7.37
CA ARG A 152 5.16 24.09 -5.90
C ARG A 152 3.82 23.56 -5.38
N LEU A 153 2.71 24.10 -5.89
CA LEU A 153 1.37 23.65 -5.51
C LEU A 153 1.13 22.22 -5.97
N PHE A 154 1.47 21.90 -7.21
CA PHE A 154 1.36 20.55 -7.74
C PHE A 154 2.21 19.55 -6.96
N ALA A 155 3.47 19.90 -6.65
CA ALA A 155 4.34 19.03 -5.85
C ALA A 155 3.73 18.73 -4.47
N ALA A 156 3.23 19.75 -3.78
CA ALA A 156 2.62 19.60 -2.46
C ALA A 156 1.35 18.74 -2.49
N ALA A 157 0.49 18.92 -3.51
CA ALA A 157 -0.71 18.11 -3.67
C ALA A 157 -0.36 16.64 -3.97
N THR A 158 0.56 16.42 -4.93
CA THR A 158 0.93 15.07 -5.40
C THR A 158 1.68 14.26 -4.33
N GLN A 159 2.45 14.92 -3.46
CA GLN A 159 3.15 14.28 -2.35
C GLN A 159 2.21 13.49 -1.42
N VAL A 160 0.95 13.92 -1.28
CA VAL A 160 -0.05 13.26 -0.43
C VAL A 160 -0.51 11.93 -1.04
N THR A 161 -0.63 11.86 -2.37
CA THR A 161 -1.16 10.69 -3.08
C THR A 161 -0.05 9.66 -3.41
N LEU A 162 1.18 10.13 -3.63
CA LEU A 162 2.31 9.26 -4.01
C LEU A 162 2.77 8.26 -2.96
N VAL A 163 2.45 8.51 -1.70
CA VAL A 163 2.82 7.60 -0.62
C VAL A 163 2.15 6.23 -0.74
N ASP A 164 1.07 6.15 -1.53
CA ASP A 164 0.25 4.94 -1.66
C ASP A 164 0.40 4.21 -3.00
N TRP A 165 1.09 4.78 -4.00
CA TRP A 165 1.07 4.26 -5.36
C TRP A 165 1.50 2.80 -5.50
N PRO A 166 2.73 2.38 -5.13
CA PRO A 166 3.13 0.98 -5.27
C PRO A 166 2.31 0.04 -4.39
N VAL A 167 1.85 0.49 -3.21
CA VAL A 167 1.06 -0.34 -2.30
C VAL A 167 -0.40 -0.47 -2.71
N SER A 168 -0.87 0.35 -3.65
CA SER A 168 -2.21 0.25 -4.23
C SER A 168 -2.36 -0.89 -5.26
N ALA A 169 -1.27 -1.58 -5.61
CA ALA A 169 -1.33 -2.77 -6.46
C ALA A 169 -2.02 -3.93 -5.72
N THR A 170 -3.06 -4.49 -6.36
CA THR A 170 -3.91 -5.54 -5.76
C THR A 170 -3.91 -6.84 -6.55
N THR A 171 -3.61 -6.76 -7.84
CA THR A 171 -3.43 -7.93 -8.70
C THR A 171 -2.18 -7.79 -9.54
N PHE A 172 -1.69 -8.93 -10.01
CA PHE A 172 -0.56 -9.01 -10.91
C PHE A 172 -0.74 -10.12 -11.93
N ARG A 173 -0.10 -9.96 -13.09
CA ARG A 173 0.12 -11.05 -14.05
C ARG A 173 1.60 -11.11 -14.36
N CYS A 174 2.13 -12.31 -14.48
CA CYS A 174 3.53 -12.49 -14.81
C CYS A 174 3.68 -13.66 -15.78
N ASP A 175 4.42 -13.42 -16.86
CA ASP A 175 4.78 -14.42 -17.85
C ASP A 175 6.20 -14.15 -18.37
N GLY A 176 7.14 -15.02 -17.96
CA GLY A 176 8.55 -14.89 -18.30
C GLY A 176 9.17 -13.55 -17.87
N ASP A 177 9.40 -12.69 -18.86
CA ASP A 177 10.03 -11.37 -18.72
C ASP A 177 9.03 -10.22 -18.70
N ALA A 178 7.73 -10.51 -18.66
CA ALA A 178 6.67 -9.52 -18.52
C ALA A 178 5.99 -9.63 -17.14
N LEU A 179 5.80 -8.48 -16.49
CA LEU A 179 5.00 -8.31 -15.28
C LEU A 179 3.99 -7.19 -15.51
N GLU A 180 2.73 -7.42 -15.23
CA GLU A 180 1.71 -6.38 -15.15
C GLU A 180 1.28 -6.25 -13.70
N LEU A 181 1.21 -5.01 -13.20
CA LEU A 181 0.61 -4.68 -11.92
C LEU A 181 -0.67 -3.89 -12.16
N ASP A 182 -1.77 -4.32 -11.55
CA ASP A 182 -3.01 -3.54 -11.54
C ASP A 182 -3.11 -2.80 -10.21
N LEU A 183 -3.19 -1.48 -10.30
CA LEU A 183 -3.19 -0.54 -9.19
C LEU A 183 -4.53 0.17 -9.13
N VAL A 184 -5.00 0.46 -7.91
CA VAL A 184 -6.18 1.30 -7.69
C VAL A 184 -5.80 2.46 -6.79
N THR A 185 -5.42 3.58 -7.39
CA THR A 185 -5.09 4.80 -6.65
C THR A 185 -6.34 5.66 -6.51
N GLU A 186 -6.76 5.94 -5.27
CA GLU A 186 -7.93 6.79 -4.97
C GLU A 186 -9.23 6.35 -5.69
N GLY A 187 -9.39 5.04 -5.94
CA GLY A 187 -10.54 4.50 -6.66
C GLY A 187 -10.39 4.46 -8.19
N HIS A 188 -9.24 4.89 -8.73
CA HIS A 188 -8.95 4.86 -10.16
C HIS A 188 -8.01 3.72 -10.53
N PRO A 189 -8.48 2.77 -11.37
CA PRO A 189 -7.66 1.65 -11.80
C PRO A 189 -6.66 2.08 -12.87
N ALA A 190 -5.44 1.55 -12.78
CA ALA A 190 -4.42 1.61 -13.82
C ALA A 190 -3.68 0.28 -13.89
N THR A 191 -3.25 -0.10 -15.09
CA THR A 191 -2.35 -1.24 -15.29
C THR A 191 -1.00 -0.70 -15.74
N VAL A 192 0.07 -1.09 -15.04
CA VAL A 192 1.45 -0.73 -15.38
C VAL A 192 2.18 -1.99 -15.80
N ALA A 193 2.74 -1.96 -17.01
CA ALA A 193 3.57 -3.04 -17.53
C ALA A 193 5.03 -2.82 -17.14
N PHE A 194 5.70 -3.90 -16.76
CA PHE A 194 7.11 -3.93 -16.43
C PHE A 194 7.80 -5.04 -17.22
N THR A 195 9.05 -4.79 -17.58
CA THR A 195 9.94 -5.79 -18.19
C THR A 195 11.03 -6.20 -17.21
N ARG A 196 11.42 -7.48 -17.25
CA ARG A 196 12.53 -7.98 -16.42
C ARG A 196 13.84 -7.29 -16.79
N ARG A 197 14.68 -7.03 -15.78
CA ARG A 197 16.03 -6.46 -15.92
C ARG A 197 17.14 -7.50 -15.96
#